data_AF-A0A965LGA6-F1
#
_entry.id   AF-A0A965LGA6-F1
#
_cell.length_a   1.000
_cell.length_b   1.000
_cell.length_c   1.000
_cell.angle_alpha   90.00
_cell.angle_beta   90.00
_cell.angle_gamma   90.00
#
_symmetry.space_group_name_H-M   'P 1'
#
loop_
_entity.id
_entity.type
_entity.pdbx_description
1 polymer ?
#
loop_
_entity_poly.entity_id
_entity_poly.type
_entity_poly.pdbx_seq_one_letter_code
_entity_poly.pdbx_strand_id
1 'polypeptide(L)' 'MASSWKEAVEQAVQAGKLSAESADNIRKLAASQSAPLIEASLGELASGGEWAELNDRFFRTLAFGTGGLRGRT' A
#
# COMPACT_ATOMS: atom_id res chain seq x y z
N MET A 1 20.75 -4.48 4.79
CA MET A 1 19.98 -3.23 4.94
C MET A 1 18.53 -3.61 4.69
N ALA A 2 17.67 -3.65 5.71
CA ALA A 2 16.26 -3.91 5.47
C ALA A 2 15.72 -2.73 4.67
N SER A 3 15.50 -2.92 3.37
CA SER A 3 14.87 -1.90 2.54
C SER A 3 13.54 -1.56 3.19
N SER A 4 13.38 -0.29 3.56
CA SER A 4 12.13 0.18 4.10
C SER A 4 11.03 -0.11 3.08
N TRP A 5 9.80 -0.41 3.52
CA TRP A 5 8.66 -0.61 2.61
C TRP A 5 8.53 0.56 1.60
N LYS A 6 9.01 1.75 1.98
CA LYS A 6 9.11 2.96 1.14
C LYS A 6 9.97 2.73 -0.11
N GLU A 7 11.19 2.22 0.05
CA GLU A 7 12.08 1.92 -1.09
C GLU A 7 11.50 0.83 -1.99
N ALA A 8 10.89 -0.19 -1.39
CA ALA A 8 10.25 -1.27 -2.14
C ALA A 8 9.07 -0.77 -2.98
N VAL A 9 8.27 0.17 -2.44
CA VAL A 9 7.20 0.86 -3.16
C VAL A 9 7.75 1.66 -4.34
N GLU A 10 8.85 2.42 -4.17
CA GLU A 10 9.46 3.16 -5.29
C GLU A 10 9.93 2.22 -6.41
N GLN A 11 10.59 1.11 -6.05
CA GLN A 11 11.02 0.11 -7.03
C GLN A 11 9.84 -0.55 -7.74
N ALA A 12 8.75 -0.83 -7.03
CA ALA A 12 7.55 -1.43 -7.62
C ALA A 12 6.88 -0.49 -8.62
N VAL A 13 6.89 0.83 -8.37
CA VAL A 13 6.40 1.83 -9.33
C VAL A 13 7.30 1.87 -10.57
N GLN A 14 8.62 1.93 -10.40
CA GLN A 14 9.57 1.91 -11.53
C GLN A 14 9.47 0.63 -12.36
N ALA A 15 9.19 -0.50 -11.71
CA ALA A 15 8.97 -1.79 -12.36
C ALA A 15 7.57 -1.95 -12.98
N GLY A 16 6.68 -0.96 -12.86
CA GLY A 16 5.30 -1.02 -13.36
C GLY A 16 4.39 -2.01 -12.62
N LYS A 17 4.81 -2.51 -11.45
CA LYS A 17 4.05 -3.47 -10.63
C LYS A 17 3.04 -2.78 -9.71
N LEU A 18 3.31 -1.54 -9.33
CA LEU A 18 2.47 -0.69 -8.50
C LEU A 18 2.17 0.61 -9.24
N SER A 19 0.93 1.10 -9.17
CA SER A 19 0.59 2.38 -9.80
C SER A 19 1.16 3.55 -8.99
N ALA A 20 1.47 4.66 -9.67
CA ALA A 20 1.95 5.88 -9.00
C ALA A 20 0.90 6.46 -8.04
N GLU A 21 -0.39 6.36 -8.39
CA GLU A 21 -1.51 6.77 -7.52
C GLU A 21 -1.59 5.91 -6.26
N SER A 22 -1.48 4.59 -6.39
CA SER A 22 -1.46 3.67 -5.24
C SER A 22 -0.29 3.97 -4.31
N ALA A 23 0.90 4.24 -4.87
CA ALA A 23 2.08 4.61 -4.09
C ALA A 23 1.86 5.93 -3.33
N ASP A 24 1.25 6.93 -3.95
CA ASP A 24 0.90 8.19 -3.28
C ASP A 24 -0.11 8.00 -2.14
N ASN A 25 -1.14 7.18 -2.35
CA ASN A 25 -2.13 6.85 -1.33
C ASN A 25 -1.51 6.08 -0.14
N ILE A 26 -0.58 5.17 -0.40
CA ILE A 26 0.19 4.47 0.65
C ILE A 26 0.99 5.47 1.48
N ARG A 27 1.71 6.40 0.84
CA ARG A 27 2.51 7.43 1.54
C ARG A 27 1.62 8.35 2.39
N LYS A 28 0.48 8.77 1.85
CA LYS A 28 -0.53 9.57 2.58
C LYS A 28 -1.07 8.82 3.80
N LEU A 29 -1.42 7.54 3.67
CA LEU A 29 -1.91 6.74 4.79
C LEU A 29 -0.84 6.59 5.88
N ALA A 30 0.38 6.23 5.50
CA ALA A 30 1.50 6.07 6.43
C ALA A 30 1.86 7.39 7.13
N ALA A 31 1.66 8.54 6.47
CA ALA A 31 1.86 9.86 7.06
C ALA A 31 0.69 10.32 7.95
N SER A 32 -0.52 9.78 7.76
CA SER A 32 -1.75 10.33 8.34
C SER A 32 -1.82 10.17 9.86
N GLN A 33 -1.32 9.08 10.45
CA GLN A 33 -1.06 8.91 11.89
C GLN A 33 -0.02 7.81 12.10
N SER A 34 0.74 7.87 13.20
CA SER A 34 1.66 6.80 13.62
C SER A 34 0.90 5.49 13.80
N ALA A 35 0.83 4.70 12.74
CA ALA A 35 0.19 3.40 12.72
C ALA A 35 1.27 2.34 12.44
N PRO A 36 2.06 1.94 13.45
CA PRO A 36 3.07 0.88 13.31
C PRO A 36 2.53 -0.39 12.67
N LEU A 37 1.24 -0.70 12.90
CA LEU A 37 0.54 -1.82 12.28
C LEU A 37 0.41 -1.67 10.75
N ILE A 38 0.14 -0.46 10.26
CA ILE A 38 0.06 -0.18 8.82
C ILE A 38 1.45 -0.34 8.21
N GLU A 39 2.48 0.24 8.81
CA GLU A 39 3.85 0.11 8.30
C GLU A 39 4.35 -1.34 8.32
N ALA A 40 4.02 -2.10 9.36
CA ALA A 40 4.31 -3.54 9.42
C ALA A 40 3.60 -4.30 8.30
N SER A 41 2.31 -4.05 8.09
CA SER A 41 1.52 -4.68 7.02
C SER A 41 2.07 -4.33 5.62
N LEU A 42 2.47 -3.08 5.41
CA LEU A 42 3.13 -2.64 4.16
C LEU A 42 4.47 -3.36 3.97
N GLY A 43 5.25 -3.53 5.03
CA GLY A 43 6.52 -4.26 5.02
C GLY A 43 6.35 -5.73 4.64
N GLU A 44 5.35 -6.42 5.19
CA GLU A 44 5.05 -7.81 4.86
C GLU A 44 4.61 -7.97 3.39
N LEU A 45 3.65 -7.15 2.94
CA LEU A 45 3.16 -7.20 1.55
C LEU A 45 4.25 -6.84 0.53
N ALA A 46 5.05 -5.81 0.80
CA ALA A 46 6.15 -5.41 -0.07
C ALA A 46 7.24 -6.50 -0.13
N SER A 47 7.55 -7.14 1.00
CA SER A 47 8.53 -8.23 1.07
C SER A 47 8.02 -9.51 0.39
N GLY A 48 6.72 -9.76 0.44
CA GLY A 48 6.04 -10.84 -0.30
C GLY A 48 5.91 -10.57 -1.81
N GLY A 49 6.12 -9.32 -2.24
CA GLY A 49 5.90 -8.92 -3.63
C GLY A 49 4.41 -8.82 -4.01
N GLU A 50 3.53 -8.62 -3.03
CA GLU A 50 2.08 -8.58 -3.16
C GLU A 50 1.59 -7.23 -3.72
N TRP A 51 2.16 -6.79 -4.85
CA TRP A 51 1.90 -5.49 -5.46
C TRP A 51 0.49 -5.34 -6.02
N ALA A 52 -0.09 -6.43 -6.52
CA ALA A 52 -1.48 -6.44 -7.01
C ALA A 52 -2.47 -6.17 -5.87
N GLU A 53 -2.22 -6.76 -4.71
CA GLU A 53 -3.02 -6.53 -3.50
C GLU A 53 -2.81 -5.12 -2.95
N LEU A 54 -1.59 -4.59 -3.00
CA LEU A 54 -1.35 -3.18 -2.69
C LEU A 54 -2.10 -2.24 -3.66
N ASN A 55 -2.13 -2.54 -4.96
CA ASN A 55 -2.97 -1.78 -5.89
C ASN A 55 -4.45 -1.90 -5.52
N ASP A 56 -4.97 -3.08 -5.23
CA ASP A 56 -6.39 -3.26 -4.87
C ASP A 56 -6.78 -2.53 -3.57
N ARG A 57 -5.86 -2.45 -2.59
CA ARG A 57 -6.09 -1.69 -1.36
C ARG A 57 -6.01 -0.18 -1.54
N PHE A 58 -5.20 0.29 -2.50
CA PHE A 58 -4.81 1.70 -2.60
C PHE A 58 -5.15 2.37 -3.95
N PHE A 59 -5.89 1.71 -4.86
CA PHE A 59 -6.30 2.28 -6.16
C PHE A 59 -7.27 3.46 -6.07
N ARG A 60 -7.91 3.66 -4.92
CA ARG A 60 -8.75 4.82 -4.63
C ARG A 60 -8.37 5.36 -3.26
N THR A 61 -8.47 6.68 -3.10
CA THR A 61 -8.47 7.33 -1.79
C THR A 61 -9.62 6.73 -1.00
N LEU A 62 -9.33 5.76 -0.14
CA LEU A 62 -10.29 5.18 0.80
C LEU A 62 -10.91 6.37 1.55
N ALA A 63 -12.16 6.68 1.23
CA ALA A 63 -13.02 7.41 2.15
C ALA A 63 -13.16 6.49 3.37
N PHE A 64 -12.28 6.68 4.36
CA PHE A 64 -12.40 6.06 5.67
C PHE A 64 -13.82 6.32 6.18
N GLY A 65 -14.69 5.31 6.14
CA GLY A 65 -16.06 5.45 6.65
C GLY A 65 -17.17 4.67 5.96
N THR A 66 -17.01 4.10 4.76
CA THR A 66 -18.10 3.31 4.15
C THR A 66 -17.59 2.02 3.48
N GLY A 67 -17.68 0.90 4.20
CA GLY A 67 -17.87 -0.42 3.59
C GLY A 67 -16.79 -0.90 2.60
N GLY A 68 -15.56 -1.11 3.06
CA GLY A 68 -14.60 -1.98 2.36
C GLY A 68 -14.96 -3.48 2.46
N LEU A 69 -16.23 -3.83 2.25
CA LEU A 69 -16.61 -5.20 1.90
C LEU A 69 -16.23 -5.37 0.44
N ARG A 70 -15.06 -5.93 0.17
CA ARG A 70 -14.82 -6.55 -1.15
C ARG A 70 -15.88 -7.65 -1.27
N GLY A 71 -16.77 -7.50 -2.26
CA GLY A 71 -17.92 -8.38 -2.46
C GLY A 71 -17.52 -9.85 -2.36
N ARG A 72 -17.92 -10.49 -1.25
CA ARG A 72 -18.03 -11.94 -1.15
C ARG A 72 -19.48 -12.28 -1.50
N THR A 73 -19.77 -12.37 -2.79
CA THR A 73 -20.91 -13.11 -3.35
C THR A 73 -20.47 -13.73 -4.65
#